data_AF-A0A2E1NKK9-F1
#
_entry.id   AF-A0A2E1NKK9-F1
#
_cell.length_a   1.000
_cell.length_b   1.000
_cell.length_c   1.000
_cell.angle_alpha   90.00
_cell.angle_beta   90.00
_cell.angle_gamma   90.00
#
_symmetry.space_group_name_H-M   'P 1'
#
loop_
_entity.id
_entity.type
_entity.pdbx_description
1 polymer ?
#
loop_
_entity_poly.entity_id
_entity_poly.type
_entity_poly.pdbx_seq_one_letter_code
_entity_poly.pdbx_strand_id
1 'polypeptide(L)'
;MGNLKNSDLVEVAFWLLIAAIFFSVSFNFNQPIEIYKFGATGWPRVILILIGLAALGNLYHSLKNGSKIQKGRVGASEAPDQVNYTSVVDYLKTAWILLIPLLYAISLKPVGFYFGTPFFISLVMLAWGERRVKFILFNTLLIYSLLIILFMFILNAPLPQGNVSPFYDFSAFMLKMKTQFDQLL
;
A
#
# COMPACT_ATOMS: atom_id res chain seq x y z
N MET A 1 10.80 35.80 -5.98
CA MET A 1 10.97 34.78 -4.91
C MET A 1 9.64 34.62 -4.23
N GLY A 2 9.13 33.39 -4.13
CA GLY A 2 7.83 33.14 -3.49
C GLY A 2 7.91 33.43 -1.99
N ASN A 3 6.90 34.10 -1.42
CA ASN A 3 6.85 34.36 0.01
C ASN A 3 6.74 33.04 0.78
N LEU A 4 7.87 32.55 1.28
CA LEU A 4 7.93 31.49 2.29
C LEU A 4 7.18 31.95 3.53
N LYS A 5 6.29 31.11 4.05
CA LYS A 5 5.69 31.35 5.36
C LYS A 5 6.49 30.60 6.42
N ASN A 6 6.50 31.17 7.63
CA ASN A 6 7.07 30.48 8.79
C ASN A 6 6.39 29.12 9.04
N SER A 7 5.11 28.97 8.67
CA SER A 7 4.38 27.70 8.72
C SER A 7 5.03 26.60 7.87
N ASP A 8 5.51 26.95 6.67
CA ASP A 8 6.09 25.97 5.75
C ASP A 8 7.44 25.46 6.30
N LEU A 9 8.21 26.34 6.92
CA LEU A 9 9.46 25.98 7.59
C LEU A 9 9.22 25.08 8.81
N VAL A 10 8.19 25.37 9.60
CA VAL A 10 7.81 24.55 10.76
C VAL A 10 7.35 23.16 10.32
N GLU A 11 6.52 23.06 9.28
CA GLU A 11 6.07 21.78 8.73
C GLU A 11 7.23 20.93 8.22
N VAL A 12 8.15 21.54 7.46
CA VAL A 12 9.33 20.84 6.93
C VAL A 12 10.24 20.38 8.07
N ALA A 13 10.51 21.24 9.05
CA ALA A 13 11.33 20.89 10.21
C ALA A 13 10.70 19.74 11.01
N PHE A 14 9.38 19.76 11.20
CA PHE A 14 8.65 18.70 11.88
C PHE A 14 8.77 17.34 11.16
N TRP A 15 8.52 17.30 9.85
CA TRP A 15 8.62 16.06 9.07
C TRP A 15 10.05 15.52 8.98
N LEU A 16 11.05 16.40 8.84
CA LEU A 16 12.45 15.99 8.85
C LEU A 16 12.87 15.46 10.22
N LEU A 17 12.39 16.06 11.31
CA LEU A 17 12.66 15.59 12.66
C LEU A 17 12.03 14.22 12.91
N ILE A 18 10.79 13.98 12.47
CA ILE A 18 10.18 12.63 12.50
C ILE A 18 11.03 11.66 11.70
N ALA A 19 11.36 11.99 10.45
CA ALA A 19 12.15 11.11 9.59
C ALA A 19 13.49 10.75 10.25
N ALA A 20 14.21 11.73 10.79
CA ALA A 20 15.50 11.54 11.44
C ALA A 20 15.40 10.71 12.73
N ILE A 21 14.46 11.03 13.62
CA ILE A 21 14.29 10.31 14.90
C ILE A 21 13.92 8.86 14.63
N PHE A 22 12.90 8.60 13.81
CA PHE A 22 12.47 7.23 13.53
C PHE A 22 13.51 6.45 12.73
N PHE A 23 14.29 7.11 11.88
CA PHE A 23 15.39 6.47 11.18
C PHE A 23 16.49 6.06 12.17
N SER A 24 16.81 6.91 13.15
CA SER A 24 17.72 6.56 14.24
C SER A 24 17.19 5.40 15.09
N VAL A 25 15.92 5.44 15.50
CA VAL A 25 15.28 4.35 16.26
C VAL A 25 15.24 3.05 15.46
N SER A 26 15.19 3.10 14.13
CA SER A 26 15.22 1.90 13.29
C SER A 26 16.45 1.03 13.51
N PHE A 27 17.58 1.60 13.96
CA PHE A 27 18.78 0.80 14.24
C PHE A 27 18.62 -0.12 15.46
N ASN A 28 17.71 0.19 16.39
CA ASN A 28 17.47 -0.63 17.58
C ASN A 28 16.78 -1.97 17.27
N PHE A 29 16.11 -2.08 16.12
CA PHE A 29 15.42 -3.31 15.69
C PHE A 29 15.91 -3.79 14.31
N ASN A 30 17.15 -3.48 13.96
CA ASN A 30 17.82 -3.90 12.72
C ASN A 30 18.20 -5.39 12.75
N GLN A 31 17.19 -6.24 12.89
CA GLN A 31 17.34 -7.69 12.93
C GLN A 31 17.11 -8.27 11.54
N PRO A 32 17.94 -9.23 11.12
CA PRO A 32 17.64 -10.03 9.94
C PRO A 32 16.37 -10.84 10.22
N ILE A 33 15.52 -10.95 9.21
CA ILE A 33 14.40 -11.89 9.22
C ILE A 33 14.78 -12.97 8.22
N GLU A 34 14.76 -14.24 8.60
CA GLU A 34 15.07 -15.40 7.72
C GLU A 34 14.29 -15.35 6.40
N ILE A 35 13.18 -14.64 6.45
CA ILE A 35 12.10 -14.65 5.50
C ILE A 35 12.05 -13.36 4.64
N TYR A 36 12.90 -12.37 4.91
CA TYR A 36 12.92 -11.11 4.16
C TYR A 36 14.33 -10.51 4.12
N LYS A 37 14.89 -10.40 2.90
CA LYS A 37 16.29 -10.01 2.66
C LYS A 37 16.69 -8.67 3.31
N PHE A 38 15.77 -7.73 3.42
CA PHE A 38 16.05 -6.39 3.95
C PHE A 38 15.74 -6.24 5.46
N GLY A 39 15.36 -7.33 6.13
CA GLY A 39 15.10 -7.39 7.57
C GLY A 39 13.93 -6.53 8.03
N ALA A 40 13.71 -6.47 9.34
CA ALA A 40 12.58 -5.76 9.95
C ALA A 40 12.56 -4.24 9.63
N THR A 41 13.73 -3.66 9.30
CA THR A 41 13.90 -2.22 9.11
C THR A 41 13.83 -1.74 7.66
N GLY A 42 13.85 -2.64 6.68
CA GLY A 42 13.96 -2.27 5.26
C GLY A 42 12.88 -1.28 4.83
N TRP A 43 11.60 -1.68 4.94
CA TRP A 43 10.46 -0.82 4.59
C TRP A 43 10.33 0.44 5.46
N PRO A 44 10.43 0.36 6.80
CA PRO A 44 10.43 1.56 7.64
C PRO A 44 11.45 2.61 7.17
N ARG A 45 12.70 2.22 6.88
CA ARG A 45 13.74 3.14 6.42
C ARG A 45 13.41 3.77 5.07
N VAL A 46 12.91 2.99 4.11
CA VAL A 46 12.51 3.51 2.79
C VAL A 46 11.41 4.56 2.93
N ILE A 47 10.38 4.28 3.73
CA ILE A 47 9.27 5.23 3.97
C ILE A 47 9.80 6.52 4.60
N LEU A 48 10.68 6.42 5.59
CA LEU A 48 11.29 7.59 6.25
C LEU A 48 12.13 8.43 5.28
N ILE A 49 12.88 7.79 4.38
CA ILE A 49 13.61 8.49 3.31
C ILE A 49 12.63 9.21 2.38
N LEU A 50 11.55 8.56 1.95
CA LEU A 50 10.54 9.17 1.09
C LEU A 50 9.84 10.35 1.77
N ILE A 51 9.54 10.26 3.07
CA ILE A 51 9.01 11.39 3.86
C ILE A 51 10.02 12.55 3.87
N GLY A 52 11.30 12.28 4.11
CA GLY A 52 12.35 13.30 4.07
C GLY A 52 12.47 13.97 2.71
N LEU A 53 12.47 13.18 1.62
CA LEU A 53 12.49 13.69 0.25
C LEU A 53 11.24 14.52 -0.08
N ALA A 54 10.06 14.08 0.36
CA ALA A 54 8.81 14.81 0.17
C ALA A 54 8.82 16.15 0.94
N ALA A 55 9.34 16.17 2.18
CA ALA A 55 9.49 17.40 2.96
C ALA A 55 10.45 18.39 2.28
N LEU A 56 11.61 17.91 1.81
CA LEU A 56 12.56 18.74 1.05
C LEU A 56 11.98 19.22 -0.29
N GLY A 57 11.24 18.37 -0.99
CA GLY A 57 10.54 18.71 -2.22
C GLY A 57 9.48 19.80 -1.99
N ASN A 58 8.71 19.70 -0.90
CA ASN A 58 7.75 20.72 -0.49
C ASN A 58 8.44 22.06 -0.15
N LEU A 59 9.59 22.02 0.52
CA LEU A 59 10.39 23.22 0.80
C LEU A 59 10.87 23.88 -0.49
N TYR A 60 11.49 23.10 -1.39
CA TYR A 60 11.96 23.59 -2.69
C TYR A 60 10.82 24.19 -3.52
N HIS A 61 9.68 23.51 -3.55
CA HIS A 61 8.49 24.00 -4.22
C HIS A 61 8.02 25.33 -3.61
N SER A 62 7.95 25.44 -2.29
CA SER A 62 7.49 26.65 -1.58
C SER A 62 8.47 27.82 -1.77
N LEU A 63 9.78 27.56 -1.81
CA LEU A 63 10.81 28.54 -2.15
C LEU A 63 10.63 29.13 -3.56
N LYS A 64 10.35 28.26 -4.54
CA LYS A 64 10.26 28.64 -5.95
C LYS A 64 8.93 29.31 -6.30
N ASN A 65 7.82 28.74 -5.83
CA ASN A 65 6.47 29.08 -6.28
C ASN A 65 5.66 29.86 -5.22
N GLY A 66 6.15 29.95 -3.98
CA GLY A 66 5.46 30.59 -2.86
C GLY A 66 4.37 29.73 -2.24
N SER A 67 3.96 30.09 -1.03
CA SER A 67 3.00 29.37 -0.16
C SER A 67 1.52 29.54 -0.57
N LYS A 68 1.24 29.59 -1.88
CA LYS A 68 -0.14 29.65 -2.38
C LYS A 68 -0.81 28.28 -2.20
N ILE A 69 -2.04 28.29 -1.70
CA ILE A 69 -2.89 27.10 -1.62
C ILE A 69 -2.98 26.49 -3.03
N GLN A 70 -2.40 25.31 -3.21
CA GLN A 70 -2.45 24.60 -4.49
C GLN A 70 -3.83 23.95 -4.65
N LYS A 71 -4.68 24.61 -5.44
CA LYS A 71 -5.91 24.00 -5.95
C LYS A 71 -5.55 22.73 -6.74
N GLY A 72 -6.13 21.60 -6.35
CA GLY A 72 -5.89 20.29 -7.00
C GLY A 72 -4.74 19.45 -6.43
N ARG A 73 -4.07 19.88 -5.35
CA ARG A 73 -3.19 18.98 -4.59
C ARG A 73 -4.04 18.01 -3.77
N VAL A 74 -3.81 16.71 -3.95
CA VAL A 74 -4.47 15.62 -3.23
C VAL A 74 -4.44 15.93 -1.72
N GLY A 75 -5.61 16.07 -1.09
CA GLY A 75 -5.75 16.39 0.34
C GLY A 75 -5.61 17.86 0.76
N ALA A 76 -5.34 18.82 -0.14
CA ALA A 76 -5.18 20.24 0.24
C ALA A 76 -6.27 21.18 -0.29
N SER A 77 -7.06 20.77 -1.29
CA SER A 77 -8.09 21.64 -1.90
C SER A 77 -9.24 20.89 -2.55
N GLU A 78 -9.41 19.61 -2.26
CA GLU A 78 -10.69 18.96 -2.56
C GLU A 78 -11.67 19.50 -1.50
N ALA A 79 -12.56 20.41 -1.91
CA ALA A 79 -13.81 20.56 -1.18
C ALA A 79 -14.40 19.15 -1.14
N PRO A 80 -14.66 18.57 0.05
CA PRO A 80 -15.14 17.20 0.12
C PRO A 80 -16.37 17.13 -0.77
N ASP A 81 -16.33 16.27 -1.78
CA ASP A 81 -17.54 15.93 -2.53
C ASP A 81 -18.57 15.56 -1.48
N GLN A 82 -19.62 16.37 -1.36
CA GLN A 82 -20.65 16.15 -0.35
C GLN A 82 -21.36 14.86 -0.72
N VAL A 83 -20.94 13.75 -0.10
CA VAL A 83 -21.59 12.45 -0.28
C VAL A 83 -22.95 12.54 0.38
N ASN A 84 -23.97 12.86 -0.42
CA ASN A 84 -25.35 12.91 0.02
C ASN A 84 -25.89 11.48 0.12
N TYR A 85 -26.01 10.97 1.34
CA TYR A 85 -26.63 9.67 1.62
C TYR A 85 -28.15 9.81 1.58
N THR A 86 -28.75 9.53 0.43
CA THR A 86 -30.20 9.65 0.25
C THR A 86 -30.93 8.34 0.53
N SER A 87 -30.21 7.21 0.56
CA SER A 87 -30.82 5.88 0.72
C SER A 87 -30.03 4.95 1.65
N VAL A 88 -30.74 3.97 2.24
CA VAL A 88 -30.14 2.86 3.02
C VAL A 88 -29.10 2.09 2.19
N VAL A 89 -29.29 2.02 0.88
CA VAL A 89 -28.37 1.36 -0.05
C VAL A 89 -27.01 2.06 -0.09
N ASP A 90 -26.97 3.39 0.05
CA ASP A 90 -25.72 4.14 0.02
C ASP A 90 -24.91 3.94 1.30
N TYR A 91 -25.59 3.86 2.46
CA TYR A 91 -24.95 3.45 3.71
C TYR A 91 -24.40 2.02 3.62
N LEU A 92 -25.16 1.11 3.01
CA LEU A 92 -24.71 -0.28 2.84
C LEU A 92 -23.47 -0.36 1.94
N LYS A 93 -23.42 0.41 0.85
CA LYS A 93 -22.24 0.48 -0.04
C LYS A 93 -21.01 0.99 0.71
N THR A 94 -21.15 2.07 1.47
CA THR A 94 -20.05 2.61 2.28
C THR A 94 -19.58 1.61 3.33
N ALA A 95 -20.51 0.92 4.00
CA ALA A 95 -20.18 -0.14 4.93
C ALA A 95 -19.41 -1.28 4.24
N TRP A 96 -19.81 -1.70 3.04
CA TRP A 96 -19.09 -2.73 2.28
C TRP A 96 -17.66 -2.32 1.91
N ILE A 97 -17.44 -1.07 1.51
CA ILE A 97 -16.09 -0.54 1.20
C ILE A 97 -15.17 -0.64 2.42
N LEU A 98 -15.71 -0.42 3.63
CA LEU A 98 -14.95 -0.52 4.89
C LEU A 98 -14.77 -1.97 5.36
N LEU A 99 -15.78 -2.82 5.19
CA LEU A 99 -15.79 -4.19 5.68
C LEU A 99 -14.93 -5.13 4.83
N ILE A 100 -14.88 -4.94 3.50
CA ILE A 100 -14.14 -5.83 2.60
C ILE A 100 -12.65 -5.96 2.99
N PRO A 101 -11.89 -4.88 3.26
CA PRO A 101 -10.51 -4.97 3.76
C PRO A 101 -10.38 -5.73 5.08
N LEU A 102 -11.32 -5.53 6.02
CA LEU A 102 -11.29 -6.22 7.31
C LEU A 102 -11.54 -7.72 7.15
N LEU A 103 -12.55 -8.09 6.36
CA LEU A 103 -12.87 -9.47 6.04
C LEU A 103 -11.70 -10.17 5.33
N TYR A 104 -11.01 -9.45 4.44
CA TYR A 104 -9.81 -9.96 3.79
C TYR A 104 -8.66 -10.17 4.79
N ALA A 105 -8.41 -9.22 5.69
CA ALA A 105 -7.39 -9.36 6.72
C ALA A 105 -7.64 -10.60 7.61
N ILE A 106 -8.90 -10.84 7.97
CA ILE A 106 -9.29 -12.04 8.73
C ILE A 106 -9.12 -13.31 7.88
N SER A 107 -9.45 -13.27 6.59
CA SER A 107 -9.36 -14.43 5.69
C SER A 107 -7.94 -14.80 5.29
N LEU A 108 -6.95 -13.92 5.46
CA LEU A 108 -5.54 -14.21 5.19
C LEU A 108 -5.03 -15.44 5.95
N LYS A 109 -5.49 -15.66 7.19
CA LYS A 109 -5.07 -16.81 7.99
C LYS A 109 -5.60 -18.15 7.41
N PRO A 110 -6.90 -18.31 7.13
CA PRO A 110 -7.43 -19.55 6.54
C PRO A 110 -7.14 -19.72 5.05
N VAL A 111 -7.33 -18.66 4.24
CA VAL A 111 -7.31 -18.73 2.77
C VAL A 111 -5.94 -18.39 2.19
N GLY A 112 -5.21 -17.49 2.83
CA GLY A 112 -3.93 -17.01 2.31
C GLY A 112 -4.05 -16.01 1.17
N PHE A 113 -2.92 -15.37 0.90
CA PHE A 113 -2.75 -14.34 -0.11
C PHE A 113 -2.88 -14.91 -1.53
N TYR A 114 -2.24 -16.05 -1.82
CA TYR A 114 -2.16 -16.59 -3.18
C TYR A 114 -3.55 -16.89 -3.76
N PHE A 115 -4.44 -17.44 -2.94
CA PHE A 115 -5.79 -17.71 -3.37
C PHE A 115 -6.72 -16.52 -3.15
N GLY A 116 -6.64 -15.81 -2.01
CA GLY A 116 -7.60 -14.79 -1.63
C GLY A 116 -7.46 -13.46 -2.39
N THR A 117 -6.24 -13.06 -2.74
CA THR A 117 -5.95 -11.72 -3.30
C THR A 117 -6.69 -11.42 -4.60
N PRO A 118 -6.76 -12.32 -5.60
CA PRO A 118 -7.50 -12.06 -6.84
C PRO A 118 -8.98 -11.74 -6.59
N PHE A 119 -9.62 -12.45 -5.65
CA PHE A 119 -11.02 -12.19 -5.28
C PHE A 119 -11.15 -10.88 -4.51
N PHE A 120 -10.22 -10.60 -3.59
CA PHE A 120 -10.19 -9.34 -2.87
C PHE A 120 -10.09 -8.13 -3.81
N ILE A 121 -9.15 -8.14 -4.75
CA ILE A 121 -8.99 -7.06 -5.74
C ILE A 121 -10.29 -6.87 -6.52
N SER A 122 -10.87 -7.96 -7.03
CA SER A 122 -12.12 -7.93 -7.78
C SER A 122 -13.28 -7.37 -6.94
N LEU A 123 -13.40 -7.79 -5.68
CA LEU A 123 -14.44 -7.33 -4.75
C LEU A 123 -14.31 -5.84 -4.43
N VAL A 124 -13.09 -5.35 -4.22
CA VAL A 124 -12.85 -3.91 -4.00
C VAL A 124 -13.22 -3.10 -5.24
N MET A 125 -12.85 -3.55 -6.44
CA MET A 125 -13.24 -2.88 -7.68
C MET A 125 -14.77 -2.83 -7.85
N LEU A 126 -15.46 -3.95 -7.55
CA LEU A 126 -16.92 -4.03 -7.56
C LEU A 126 -17.58 -3.12 -6.51
N ALA A 127 -16.97 -3.01 -5.32
CA ALA A 127 -17.44 -2.13 -4.25
C ALA A 127 -17.26 -0.65 -4.61
N TRP A 128 -16.18 -0.31 -5.33
CA TRP A 128 -15.94 1.02 -5.89
C TRP A 128 -16.82 1.37 -7.09
N GLY A 129 -17.68 0.44 -7.54
CA GLY A 129 -18.65 0.65 -8.60
C GLY A 129 -18.17 0.29 -10.00
N GLU A 130 -16.98 -0.31 -10.16
CA GLU A 130 -16.58 -0.85 -11.46
C GLU A 130 -17.48 -2.04 -11.83
N ARG A 131 -18.04 -2.02 -13.04
CA ARG A 131 -18.96 -3.06 -13.54
C ARG A 131 -18.48 -3.72 -14.82
N ARG A 132 -17.44 -3.20 -15.46
CA ARG A 132 -16.89 -3.76 -16.71
C ARG A 132 -16.07 -5.00 -16.38
N VAL A 133 -16.71 -6.18 -16.45
CA VAL A 133 -16.09 -7.47 -16.09
C VAL A 133 -14.73 -7.69 -16.76
N LYS A 134 -14.60 -7.36 -18.06
CA LYS A 134 -13.31 -7.46 -18.78
C LYS A 134 -12.22 -6.59 -18.15
N PHE A 135 -12.57 -5.38 -17.72
CA PHE A 135 -11.64 -4.46 -17.06
C PHE A 135 -11.27 -4.96 -15.67
N ILE A 136 -12.24 -5.48 -14.90
CA ILE A 136 -11.99 -6.06 -13.57
C ILE A 136 -11.03 -7.24 -13.68
N LEU A 137 -11.30 -8.19 -14.58
CA LEU A 137 -10.45 -9.37 -14.76
C LEU A 137 -9.04 -9.00 -15.21
N PHE A 138 -8.91 -8.10 -16.18
CA PHE A 138 -7.59 -7.66 -16.67
C PHE A 138 -6.77 -6.98 -15.57
N ASN A 139 -7.35 -6.00 -14.86
CA ASN A 139 -6.65 -5.31 -13.79
C ASN A 139 -6.35 -6.22 -12.60
N THR A 140 -7.27 -7.12 -12.26
CA THR A 140 -7.05 -8.12 -11.20
C THR A 140 -5.84 -8.98 -11.53
N LEU A 141 -5.79 -9.54 -12.74
CA LEU A 141 -4.67 -10.36 -13.18
C LEU A 141 -3.36 -9.57 -13.21
N LEU A 142 -3.40 -8.33 -13.73
CA LEU A 142 -2.24 -7.45 -13.81
C LEU A 142 -1.70 -7.10 -12.43
N ILE A 143 -2.54 -6.61 -11.51
CA ILE A 143 -2.16 -6.22 -10.15
C ILE A 143 -1.66 -7.45 -9.39
N TYR A 144 -2.39 -8.57 -9.47
CA TYR A 144 -2.00 -9.80 -8.79
C TYR A 144 -0.64 -10.31 -9.30
N SER A 145 -0.41 -10.32 -10.60
CA SER A 145 0.87 -10.75 -11.19
C SER A 145 2.02 -9.84 -10.76
N LEU A 146 1.81 -8.51 -10.78
CA LEU A 146 2.81 -7.55 -10.29
C LEU A 146 3.15 -7.79 -8.82
N LEU A 147 2.15 -8.05 -7.96
CA LEU A 147 2.38 -8.35 -6.55
C LEU A 147 3.15 -9.67 -6.39
N ILE A 148 2.79 -10.72 -7.13
CA ILE A 148 3.52 -11.99 -7.07
C ILE A 148 4.97 -11.81 -7.52
N ILE A 149 5.23 -11.13 -8.64
CA ILE A 149 6.58 -10.86 -9.12
C ILE A 149 7.38 -10.06 -8.07
N LEU A 150 6.79 -8.98 -7.57
CA LEU A 150 7.44 -8.12 -6.59
C LEU A 150 7.78 -8.87 -5.31
N PHE A 151 6.81 -9.53 -4.68
CA PHE A 151 7.01 -10.13 -3.37
C PHE A 151 7.75 -11.46 -3.46
N MET A 152 7.39 -12.33 -4.40
CA MET A 152 7.96 -13.67 -4.51
C MET A 152 9.35 -13.64 -5.15
N PHE A 153 9.53 -12.92 -6.26
CA PHE A 153 10.78 -12.99 -7.04
C PHE A 153 11.77 -11.88 -6.67
N ILE A 154 11.31 -10.63 -6.54
CA ILE A 154 12.20 -9.49 -6.28
C ILE A 154 12.57 -9.42 -4.80
N LEU A 155 11.57 -9.44 -3.92
CA LEU A 155 11.77 -9.25 -2.49
C LEU A 155 12.08 -10.55 -1.73
N ASN A 156 11.83 -11.71 -2.33
CA ASN A 156 11.89 -13.03 -1.69
C ASN A 156 11.17 -13.04 -0.33
N ALA A 157 10.03 -12.36 -0.25
CA ALA A 157 9.18 -12.29 0.92
C ALA A 157 7.99 -13.26 0.73
N PRO A 158 7.79 -14.26 1.60
CA PRO A 158 6.68 -15.16 1.49
C PRO A 158 5.43 -14.47 1.96
N LEU A 159 4.39 -14.75 1.20
CA LEU A 159 3.06 -14.25 1.45
C LEU A 159 2.30 -15.29 2.29
N PRO A 160 1.28 -14.87 3.06
CA PRO A 160 0.43 -15.79 3.80
C PRO A 160 -0.08 -16.92 2.91
N GLN A 161 0.16 -18.17 3.28
CA GLN A 161 -0.21 -19.33 2.44
C GLN A 161 -1.64 -19.83 2.72
N GLY A 162 -2.26 -19.36 3.79
CA GLY A 162 -3.46 -19.99 4.35
C GLY A 162 -3.09 -21.24 5.14
N ASN A 163 -4.04 -21.77 5.91
CA ASN A 163 -3.83 -23.00 6.68
C ASN A 163 -4.97 -24.02 6.50
N VAL A 164 -5.90 -23.76 5.58
CA VAL A 164 -7.03 -24.64 5.29
C VAL A 164 -6.92 -25.15 3.84
N SER A 165 -7.11 -26.45 3.64
CA SER A 165 -7.26 -27.05 2.30
C SER A 165 -8.62 -26.67 1.71
N PRO A 166 -8.73 -26.32 0.41
CA PRO A 166 -7.73 -26.48 -0.66
C PRO A 166 -6.77 -25.28 -0.84
N PHE A 167 -6.95 -24.20 -0.08
CA PHE A 167 -6.21 -22.96 -0.30
C PHE A 167 -4.72 -23.09 0.02
N TYR A 168 -4.39 -23.82 1.08
CA TYR A 168 -3.01 -24.16 1.43
C TYR A 168 -2.33 -24.94 0.30
N ASP A 169 -3.03 -25.91 -0.31
CA ASP A 169 -2.47 -26.75 -1.37
C ASP A 169 -2.16 -25.92 -2.64
N PHE A 170 -3.03 -24.96 -2.97
CA PHE A 170 -2.79 -24.00 -4.05
C PHE A 170 -1.56 -23.13 -3.77
N SER A 171 -1.43 -22.61 -2.55
CA SER A 171 -0.25 -21.85 -2.14
C SER A 171 1.02 -22.70 -2.24
N ALA A 172 1.00 -23.94 -1.73
CA ALA A 172 2.12 -24.87 -1.83
C ALA A 172 2.52 -25.15 -3.28
N PHE A 173 1.55 -25.31 -4.19
CA PHE A 173 1.80 -25.43 -5.62
C PHE A 173 2.52 -24.20 -6.18
N MET A 174 2.03 -22.99 -5.89
CA MET A 174 2.66 -21.73 -6.34
C MET A 174 4.10 -21.59 -5.83
N LEU A 175 4.36 -21.93 -4.57
CA LEU A 175 5.72 -21.91 -4.01
C LEU A 175 6.62 -22.96 -4.67
N LYS A 176 6.12 -24.18 -4.90
CA LYS A 176 6.87 -25.22 -5.60
C LYS A 176 7.28 -24.76 -7.02
N MET A 177 6.37 -24.11 -7.75
CA MET A 177 6.67 -23.55 -9.07
C MET A 177 7.80 -22.52 -9.02
N LYS A 178 7.82 -21.65 -8.00
CA LYS A 178 8.93 -20.70 -7.77
C LYS A 178 10.25 -21.43 -7.52
N THR A 179 10.26 -22.40 -6.60
CA THR A 179 11.49 -23.14 -6.27
C THR A 179 12.05 -23.87 -7.48
N GLN A 180 11.19 -24.45 -8.32
CA GLN A 180 11.61 -25.07 -9.58
C GLN A 180 12.19 -24.05 -10.56
N PHE A 181 11.62 -22.84 -10.64
CA PHE A 181 12.16 -21.77 -11.47
C PHE A 181 13.54 -21.31 -10.98
N ASP A 182 13.73 -21.16 -9.67
CA ASP A 182 15.02 -20.79 -9.08
C ASP A 182 16.11 -21.85 -9.34
N GLN A 183 15.75 -23.13 -9.50
CA GLN A 183 16.68 -24.22 -9.81
C GLN A 183 17.06 -24.32 -11.30
N LEU A 184 16.29 -23.70 -12.19
CA LEU A 184 16.53 -23.68 -13.63
C LEU A 184 17.42 -22.50 -14.08
N LEU A 185 17.59 -21.50 -13.22
CA LEU A 185 18.48 -20.34 -13.41
C LEU A 185 19.85 -20.60 -12.76
#